data_AF-A0A6P3X2Q8-F1
#
_entry.id   AF-A0A6P3X2Q8-F1
#
_cell.length_a   1.000
_cell.length_b   1.000
_cell.length_c   1.000
_cell.angle_alpha   90.00
_cell.angle_beta   90.00
_cell.angle_gamma   90.00
#
_symmetry.space_group_name_H-M   'P 1'
#
loop_
_entity.id
_entity.type
_entity.pdbx_description
1 polymer ?
#
loop_
_entity_poly.entity_id
_entity_poly.type
_entity_poly.pdbx_seq_one_letter_code
_entity_poly.pdbx_strand_id
1 'polypeptide(L)'
;MVVTSWNLFLDNDNEEEFKREYKRAYKNPFEGLSFSFTCEGRPVGFYADVEHDCKIFHVCNEHGERIPVFCPYKTLFDQRQRMCTDEEIPCKQSEKWYYLDSSNY
;
A
#
# COMPACT_ATOMS: atom_id res chain seq x y z
N MET A 1 3.60 36.28 -23.16
CA MET A 1 3.32 35.48 -21.95
C MET A 1 2.11 34.61 -22.24
N VAL A 2 2.19 33.37 -21.77
CA VAL A 2 1.52 32.16 -22.29
C VAL A 2 0.00 32.22 -22.21
N VAL A 3 -0.65 32.04 -23.37
CA VAL A 3 -2.06 31.64 -23.55
C VAL A 3 -2.31 30.37 -22.73
N THR A 4 -3.00 30.43 -21.59
CA THR A 4 -4.46 30.32 -21.39
C THR A 4 -5.11 29.25 -22.25
N SER A 5 -5.50 28.13 -21.63
CA SER A 5 -6.57 27.23 -22.09
C SER A 5 -6.51 26.81 -23.57
N TRP A 6 -5.76 25.77 -23.88
CA TRP A 6 -5.79 25.09 -25.19
C TRP A 6 -6.43 23.72 -24.93
N ASN A 7 -7.71 23.46 -25.21
CA ASN A 7 -8.30 23.33 -26.55
C ASN A 7 -7.37 23.63 -27.71
N LEU A 8 -6.57 22.61 -28.07
CA LEU A 8 -6.21 22.33 -29.45
C LEU A 8 -6.59 20.88 -29.74
N PHE A 9 -7.51 20.74 -30.70
CA PHE A 9 -7.99 19.52 -31.35
C PHE A 9 -8.76 18.53 -30.45
N LEU A 10 -10.03 18.90 -30.21
CA LEU A 10 -11.09 17.93 -29.92
C LEU A 10 -11.50 17.28 -31.25
N ASP A 11 -10.87 16.17 -31.63
CA ASP A 11 -11.55 15.17 -32.43
C ASP A 11 -12.30 14.25 -31.44
N ASN A 12 -13.63 14.35 -31.48
CA ASN A 12 -14.59 13.71 -30.56
C ASN A 12 -14.68 12.17 -30.73
N ASP A 13 -13.63 11.53 -31.22
CA ASP A 13 -13.61 10.10 -31.54
C ASP A 13 -12.89 9.25 -30.49
N ASN A 14 -12.49 9.82 -29.34
CA ASN A 14 -11.60 9.08 -28.44
C ASN A 14 -11.72 9.26 -26.92
N GLU A 15 -12.84 9.77 -26.42
CA GLU A 15 -13.07 9.87 -24.96
C GLU A 15 -12.96 8.52 -24.25
N GLU A 16 -13.43 7.45 -24.88
CA GLU A 16 -13.43 6.09 -24.32
C GLU A 16 -12.06 5.42 -24.31
N GLU A 17 -11.12 5.79 -25.21
CA GLU A 17 -9.72 5.33 -25.09
C GLU A 17 -8.98 6.10 -24.01
N PHE A 18 -9.17 7.42 -23.94
CA PHE A 18 -8.56 8.22 -22.88
C PHE A 18 -8.99 7.73 -21.48
N LYS A 19 -10.29 7.44 -21.28
CA LYS A 19 -10.78 6.84 -20.03
C LYS A 19 -10.15 5.46 -19.76
N ARG A 20 -9.96 4.62 -20.79
CA ARG A 20 -9.31 3.31 -20.65
C ARG A 20 -7.84 3.44 -20.26
N GLU A 21 -7.10 4.33 -20.91
CA GLU A 21 -5.69 4.60 -20.59
C GLU A 21 -5.53 5.21 -19.21
N TYR A 22 -6.36 6.20 -18.87
CA TYR A 22 -6.38 6.80 -17.53
C TYR A 22 -6.71 5.77 -16.46
N LYS A 23 -7.74 4.93 -16.66
CA LYS A 23 -8.09 3.84 -15.74
C LYS A 23 -6.97 2.81 -15.61
N ARG A 24 -6.22 2.56 -16.68
CA ARG A 24 -5.06 1.66 -16.67
C ARG A 24 -3.86 2.27 -15.94
N ALA A 25 -3.61 3.57 -16.13
CA ALA A 25 -2.51 4.30 -15.51
C ALA A 25 -2.75 4.59 -14.02
N TYR A 26 -4.00 4.85 -13.64
CA TYR A 26 -4.43 5.11 -12.26
C TYR A 26 -5.11 3.91 -11.62
N LYS A 27 -4.82 2.70 -12.11
CA LYS A 27 -5.33 1.48 -11.49
C LYS A 27 -4.82 1.42 -10.05
N ASN A 28 -5.75 1.34 -9.10
CA ASN A 28 -5.39 1.13 -7.71
C ASN A 28 -4.66 -0.23 -7.60
N PRO A 29 -3.40 -0.28 -7.17
CA PRO A 29 -2.66 -1.54 -7.06
C PRO A 29 -3.28 -2.49 -6.02
N PHE A 30 -4.16 -1.98 -5.15
CA PHE A 30 -4.93 -2.76 -4.18
C PHE A 30 -6.34 -3.13 -4.67
N GLU A 31 -6.68 -2.85 -5.94
CA GLU A 31 -7.97 -3.24 -6.52
C GLU A 31 -8.16 -4.75 -6.48
N GLY A 32 -9.24 -5.20 -5.81
CA GLY A 32 -9.54 -6.63 -5.65
C GLY A 32 -8.87 -7.29 -4.45
N LEU A 33 -8.10 -6.55 -3.64
CA LEU A 33 -7.62 -7.02 -2.35
C LEU A 33 -8.58 -6.62 -1.23
N SER A 34 -8.77 -7.51 -0.27
CA SER A 34 -9.52 -7.25 0.96
C SER A 34 -8.63 -7.48 2.17
N PHE A 35 -8.69 -6.59 3.15
CA PHE A 35 -7.85 -6.65 4.35
C PHE A 35 -8.71 -6.85 5.59
N SER A 36 -8.42 -7.86 6.41
CA SER A 36 -9.04 -8.03 7.72
C SER A 36 -8.33 -7.22 8.82
N PHE A 37 -7.05 -6.91 8.61
CA PHE A 37 -6.22 -6.17 9.55
C PHE A 37 -6.79 -4.76 9.84
N THR A 38 -6.79 -4.36 11.12
CA THR A 38 -7.18 -3.03 11.57
C THR A 38 -6.13 -2.43 12.50
N CYS A 39 -6.07 -1.09 12.53
CA CYS A 39 -5.25 -0.32 13.46
C CYS A 39 -5.96 -0.07 14.81
N GLU A 40 -7.16 -0.60 15.01
CA GLU A 40 -7.92 -0.41 16.24
C GLU A 40 -7.20 -1.04 17.43
N GLY A 41 -6.97 -0.24 18.48
CA GLY A 41 -6.23 -0.67 19.68
C GLY A 41 -4.74 -0.93 19.45
N ARG A 42 -4.17 -0.46 18.32
CA ARG A 42 -2.74 -0.61 18.01
C ARG A 42 -2.02 0.73 18.03
N PRO A 43 -0.76 0.78 18.49
CA PRO A 43 0.05 1.99 18.40
C PRO A 43 0.41 2.33 16.94
N VAL A 44 0.90 3.55 16.74
CA VAL A 44 1.51 3.96 15.48
C VAL A 44 2.66 3.02 15.14
N GLY A 45 2.70 2.51 13.91
CA GLY A 45 3.73 1.53 13.54
C GLY A 45 3.44 0.76 12.25
N PHE A 46 4.21 -0.30 12.06
CA PHE A 46 4.25 -1.07 10.81
C PHE A 46 3.90 -2.54 11.08
N TYR A 47 2.80 -3.00 10.49
CA TYR A 47 2.24 -4.32 10.78
C TYR A 47 2.23 -5.20 9.54
N ALA A 48 2.95 -6.32 9.60
CA ALA A 48 3.00 -7.30 8.53
C ALA A 48 1.60 -7.85 8.20
N ASP A 49 1.25 -7.94 6.93
CA ASP A 49 0.00 -8.59 6.51
C ASP A 49 0.23 -10.09 6.29
N VAL A 50 -0.19 -10.91 7.26
CA VAL A 50 0.00 -12.37 7.21
C VAL A 50 -0.94 -13.04 6.19
N GLU A 51 -2.10 -12.44 5.90
CA GLU A 51 -3.07 -12.92 4.90
C GLU A 51 -2.52 -12.79 3.48
N HIS A 52 -1.72 -11.76 3.23
CA HIS A 52 -1.08 -11.48 1.94
C HIS A 52 0.40 -11.92 1.90
N ASP A 53 0.75 -12.94 2.69
CA ASP A 53 2.09 -13.55 2.77
C ASP A 53 3.21 -12.52 2.99
N CYS A 54 2.96 -11.49 3.80
CA CYS A 54 3.88 -10.41 4.12
C CYS A 54 4.42 -9.63 2.90
N LYS A 55 3.79 -9.74 1.73
CA LYS A 55 4.07 -8.88 0.57
C LYS A 55 3.51 -7.47 0.75
N ILE A 56 2.55 -7.35 1.67
CA ILE A 56 1.94 -6.10 2.09
C ILE A 56 2.24 -5.93 3.58
N PHE A 57 2.40 -4.69 4.01
CA PHE A 57 2.32 -4.30 5.41
C PHE A 57 1.39 -3.11 5.55
N HIS A 58 0.87 -2.90 6.75
CA HIS A 58 -0.02 -1.81 7.09
C HIS A 58 0.71 -0.80 7.96
N VAL A 59 0.65 0.47 7.57
CA VAL A 59 1.04 1.58 8.44
C VAL A 59 -0.19 2.00 9.23
N CYS A 60 -0.08 2.02 10.55
CA CYS A 60 -1.04 2.68 11.42
C CYS A 60 -0.51 4.05 11.80
N ASN A 61 -1.30 5.10 11.57
CA ASN A 61 -0.95 6.46 11.95
C ASN A 61 -1.58 6.87 13.29
N GLU A 62 -1.29 8.09 13.73
CA GLU A 62 -1.78 8.66 15.00
C GLU A 62 -3.31 8.76 15.08
N HIS A 63 -4.00 8.73 13.94
CA HIS A 63 -5.46 8.78 13.84
C HIS A 63 -6.10 7.38 13.81
N GLY A 64 -5.31 6.31 13.89
CA GLY A 64 -5.78 4.93 13.75
C GLY A 64 -6.15 4.57 12.31
N GLU A 65 -5.73 5.36 11.32
CA GLU A 65 -5.95 5.05 9.92
C GLU A 65 -4.96 4.00 9.45
N ARG A 66 -5.46 3.07 8.62
CA ARG A 66 -4.67 1.99 8.03
C ARG A 66 -4.28 2.34 6.61
N ILE A 67 -2.99 2.31 6.33
CA ILE A 67 -2.45 2.52 4.98
C ILE A 67 -1.73 1.23 4.55
N PRO A 68 -2.27 0.46 3.59
CA PRO A 68 -1.58 -0.70 3.04
C PRO A 68 -0.43 -0.26 2.13
N VAL A 69 0.70 -0.96 2.21
CA VAL A 69 1.90 -0.69 1.41
C VAL A 69 2.47 -2.00 0.89
N PHE A 70 2.73 -2.08 -0.41
CA PHE A 70 3.45 -3.21 -0.99
C PHE A 70 4.95 -3.10 -0.74
N CYS A 71 5.57 -4.22 -0.38
CA CYS A 71 7.02 -4.33 -0.45
C CYS A 71 7.51 -4.26 -1.91
N PRO A 72 8.62 -3.56 -2.18
CA PRO A 72 9.18 -3.47 -3.53
C PRO A 72 9.84 -4.80 -3.96
N TYR A 73 10.03 -5.01 -5.26
CA TYR A 73 10.92 -6.05 -5.82
C TYR A 73 10.82 -7.47 -5.24
N LYS A 74 9.62 -8.05 -5.12
CA LYS A 74 9.42 -9.43 -4.59
C LYS A 74 10.02 -9.67 -3.19
N THR A 75 10.23 -8.60 -2.42
CA THR A 75 10.65 -8.68 -1.02
C THR A 75 9.45 -8.89 -0.09
N LEU A 76 9.71 -9.32 1.13
CA LEU A 76 8.70 -9.59 2.16
C LEU A 76 8.98 -8.75 3.40
N PHE A 77 7.94 -8.28 4.07
CA PHE A 77 8.06 -7.44 5.27
C PHE A 77 8.44 -8.27 6.51
N ASP A 78 9.66 -8.08 7.04
CA ASP A 78 10.08 -8.67 8.30
C ASP A 78 9.58 -7.79 9.47
N GLN A 79 8.54 -8.26 10.17
CA GLN A 79 7.99 -7.57 11.33
C GLN A 79 9.04 -7.25 12.41
N ARG A 80 10.06 -8.10 12.58
CA ARG A 80 11.08 -7.92 13.64
C ARG A 80 11.97 -6.73 13.35
N GLN A 81 12.26 -6.51 12.06
CA GLN A 81 13.16 -5.46 11.58
C GLN A 81 12.40 -4.23 11.08
N ARG A 82 11.08 -4.36 10.87
CA ARG A 82 10.18 -3.32 10.33
C ARG A 82 10.63 -2.81 8.95
N MET A 83 11.12 -3.73 8.13
CA MET A 83 11.56 -3.44 6.76
C MET A 83 11.28 -4.61 5.83
N CYS A 84 11.19 -4.32 4.53
CA CYS A 84 11.12 -5.35 3.51
C CYS A 84 12.52 -5.94 3.25
N THR A 85 12.62 -7.25 3.19
CA THR A 85 13.86 -8.00 2.95
C THR A 85 13.64 -9.09 1.90
N ASP A 86 14.69 -9.47 1.19
CA ASP A 86 14.72 -10.63 0.29
C ASP A 86 15.17 -11.92 1.00
N GLU A 87 15.53 -11.83 2.27
CA GLU A 87 15.84 -12.98 3.12
C GLU A 87 14.59 -13.78 3.53
N GLU A 88 14.80 -15.01 3.98
CA GLU A 88 13.73 -15.83 4.53
C GLU A 88 13.22 -15.27 5.86
N ILE A 89 11.90 -15.05 5.95
CA ILE A 89 11.25 -14.51 7.15
C ILE A 89 10.19 -15.46 7.70
N PRO A 90 9.98 -15.50 9.03
CA PRO A 90 8.90 -16.28 9.64
C PRO A 90 7.54 -15.56 9.53
N CYS A 91 7.08 -15.28 8.29
CA CYS A 91 5.89 -14.44 8.03
C CYS A 91 4.63 -14.88 8.79
N LYS A 92 4.34 -16.18 8.86
CA LYS A 92 3.16 -16.70 9.58
C LYS A 92 3.20 -16.48 11.10
N GLN A 93 4.35 -16.07 11.63
CA GLN A 93 4.53 -15.75 13.04
C GLN A 93 4.62 -14.25 13.29
N SER A 94 4.53 -13.41 12.24
CA SER A 94 4.74 -11.96 12.32
C SER A 94 3.94 -11.29 13.43
N GLU A 95 2.68 -11.70 13.65
CA GLU A 95 1.82 -11.16 14.70
C GLU A 95 2.42 -11.22 16.11
N LYS A 96 3.30 -12.20 16.38
CA LYS A 96 4.00 -12.33 17.66
C LYS A 96 4.90 -11.13 17.96
N TRP A 97 5.34 -10.40 16.95
CA TRP A 97 6.25 -9.26 17.07
C TRP A 97 5.58 -7.91 16.86
N TYR A 98 4.25 -7.84 16.73
CA TYR A 98 3.52 -6.57 16.65
C TYR A 98 3.74 -5.66 17.86
N TYR A 99 4.10 -6.23 19.02
CA TYR A 99 4.45 -5.43 20.19
C TYR A 99 5.72 -4.58 19.99
N LEU A 100 6.59 -4.91 19.01
CA LEU A 100 7.80 -4.12 18.75
C LEU A 100 7.47 -2.70 18.26
N ASP A 101 6.30 -2.52 17.64
CA ASP A 101 5.82 -1.18 17.26
C ASP A 101 5.41 -0.34 18.47
N SER A 102 4.97 -0.98 19.56
CA SER A 102 4.69 -0.30 20.84
C SER A 102 5.96 0.20 21.56
N SER A 103 7.13 -0.37 21.23
CA SER A 103 8.39 -0.14 21.94
C SER A 103 9.23 1.01 21.38
N ASN A 104 8.71 1.82 20.46
CA ASN A 104 9.43 2.98 19.89
C ASN A 104 8.90 4.34 20.39
N TYR A 105 8.21 4.33 21.53
CA TYR A 105 7.90 5.52 22.33
C TYR A 105 8.61 5.45 23.69
#